data_AF-A0A821XRP0-F1
#
_entry.id   AF-A0A821XRP0-F1
#
_cell.length_a   1.000
_cell.length_b   1.000
_cell.length_c   1.000
_cell.angle_alpha   90.00
_cell.angle_beta   90.00
_cell.angle_gamma   90.00
#
_symmetry.space_group_name_H-M   'P 1'
#
loop_
_entity.id
_entity.type
_entity.pdbx_description
1 polymer ?
#
loop_
_entity_poly.entity_id
_entity_poly.type
_entity_poly.pdbx_seq_one_letter_code
_entity_poly.pdbx_strand_id
1 'polypeptide(L)' 'VIDVSMMFSEAIRRTHNGESVSYLFTQMPL' A
#
# COMPACT_ATOMS: atom_id res chain seq x y z
N VAL A 1 7.87 1.49 17.57
CA VAL A 1 7.89 0.70 16.31
C VAL A 1 6.76 1.23 15.45
N ILE A 2 6.99 1.44 14.16
CA ILE A 2 5.94 1.86 13.21
C ILE A 2 5.36 0.59 12.59
N ASP A 3 4.03 0.42 12.64
CA ASP A 3 3.37 -0.67 11.94
C ASP A 3 3.26 -0.32 10.44
N VAL A 4 3.83 -1.18 9.61
CA VAL A 4 3.87 -1.05 8.14
C VAL A 4 3.15 -2.22 7.45
N SER A 5 2.47 -3.08 8.21
CA SER A 5 1.79 -4.27 7.69
C SER A 5 0.67 -3.90 6.71
N MET A 6 -0.10 -2.85 7.00
CA MET A 6 -1.17 -2.36 6.11
C MET A 6 -0.62 -1.89 4.75
N MET A 7 0.50 -1.15 4.75
CA MET A 7 1.17 -0.69 3.52
C MET A 7 1.56 -1.87 2.63
N PHE A 8 2.20 -2.89 3.20
CA PHE A 8 2.64 -4.05 2.43
C PHE A 8 1.47 -4.91 1.93
N SER A 9 0.44 -5.10 2.75
CA SER A 9 -0.75 -5.84 2.34
C SER A 9 -1.44 -5.18 1.14
N GLU A 10 -1.61 -3.86 1.18
CA GLU A 10 -2.27 -3.12 0.10
C GLU A 10 -1.38 -3.02 -1.16
N ALA A 11 -0.07 -2.90 -1.00
CA ALA A 11 0.87 -2.97 -2.13
C ALA A 11 0.75 -4.32 -2.85
N ILE A 12 0.74 -5.43 -2.11
CA ILE A 12 0.59 -6.77 -2.67
C ILE A 12 -0.74 -6.91 -3.41
N ARG A 13 -1.85 -6.50 -2.79
CA ARG A 13 -3.19 -6.55 -3.41
C ARG A 13 -3.23 -5.77 -4.73
N ARG A 14 -2.68 -4.55 -4.74
CA ARG A 14 -2.65 -3.69 -5.93
C ARG A 14 -1.75 -4.24 -7.02
N THR A 15 -0.55 -4.70 -6.68
CA THR A 15 0.36 -5.35 -7.63
C THR A 15 -0.27 -6.59 -8.26
N HIS A 16 -0.95 -7.42 -7.47
CA HIS A 16 -1.68 -8.58 -7.97
C HIS A 16 -2.79 -8.19 -8.96
N ASN A 17 -3.51 -7.10 -8.69
CA ASN A 17 -4.61 -6.62 -9.53
C ASN A 17 -4.16 -5.73 -10.70
N GLY A 18 -2.86 -5.45 -10.85
CA GLY A 18 -2.35 -4.48 -11.82
C GLY A 18 -2.76 -3.03 -11.53
N GLU A 19 -3.18 -2.75 -10.30
CA GLU A 19 -3.52 -1.40 -9.84
C GLU A 19 -2.25 -0.62 -9.48
N SER A 20 -2.26 0.70 -9.72
CA SER A 20 -1.14 1.55 -9.33
C SER A 20 -0.96 1.59 -7.81
N VAL A 21 0.29 1.46 -7.36
CA VAL A 21 0.71 1.63 -5.96
C VAL A 21 1.07 3.07 -5.61
N SER A 22 1.02 4.00 -6.57
CA SER A 22 1.43 5.40 -6.39
C SER A 22 0.68 6.13 -5.25
N TYR A 23 -0.56 5.75 -4.99
CA TYR A 23 -1.38 6.28 -3.89
C TYR A 23 -0.77 6.04 -2.50
N LEU A 24 0.00 4.95 -2.32
CA LEU A 24 0.64 4.61 -1.04
C LEU A 24 1.75 5.61 -0.66
N PHE A 25 2.26 6.39 -1.61
CA PHE A 25 3.34 7.35 -1.38
C PHE A 25 2.85 8.77 -1.03
N THR A 26 1.56 9.05 -1.20
CA THR A 26 1.00 10.41 -1.03
C THR A 26 -0.23 10.47 -0.14
N GLN A 27 -0.98 9.39 -0.01
CA GLN A 27 -2.32 9.43 0.60
C GLN A 27 -2.65 8.20 1.47
N MET A 28 -1.66 7.39 1.84
CA MET A 28 -1.90 6.27 2.77
C MET A 28 -2.50 6.80 4.08
N PRO A 29 -3.73 6.38 4.45
CA PRO A 29 -4.28 6.72 5.75
C PRO A 29 -3.42 6.02 6.82
N LEU A 30 -2.99 6.79 7.82
CA LEU A 30 -2.40 6.25 9.04
C LEU A 30 -3.47 5.53 9.88
#